data_AF-A0A3B8KXC5-F1
#
_entry.id   AF-A0A3B8KXC5-F1
#
_cell.length_a   1.000
_cell.length_b   1.000
_cell.length_c   1.000
_cell.angle_alpha   90.00
_cell.angle_beta   90.00
_cell.angle_gamma   90.00
#
_symmetry.space_group_name_H-M   'P 1'
#
loop_
_entity.id
_entity.type
_entity.pdbx_description
1 polymer ?
#
loop_
_entity_poly.entity_id
_entity_poly.type
_entity_poly.pdbx_seq_one_letter_code
_entity_poly.pdbx_strand_id
1 'polypeptide(L)'
;MGLLPGAFHDIKTWSVFMPRLVPCLLLLLLTVQSPAADWTQFRGAGAVGVSTETAVPLQWSDTKNLAWKLALPGKGFSSPIVVGDK
;
A
#
# COMPACT_ATOMS: atom_id res chain seq x y z
N MET A 1 48.76 15.77 -19.07
CA MET A 1 48.01 14.85 -19.95
C MET A 1 48.63 13.48 -19.80
N GLY A 2 47.97 12.54 -19.12
CA GLY A 2 48.50 11.20 -18.85
C GLY A 2 47.58 10.50 -17.85
N LEU A 3 46.72 9.62 -18.36
CA LEU A 3 45.61 8.97 -17.68
C LEU A 3 46.10 7.93 -16.66
N LEU A 4 45.52 7.92 -15.45
CA LEU A 4 45.73 6.84 -14.49
C LEU A 4 45.04 5.56 -15.00
N PRO A 5 45.75 4.42 -15.12
CA PRO A 5 45.13 3.15 -15.48
C PRO A 5 44.64 2.46 -14.21
N GLY A 6 43.34 2.53 -13.95
CA GLY A 6 42.71 1.90 -12.80
C GLY A 6 41.37 1.27 -13.18
N ALA A 7 41.14 0.06 -12.67
CA ALA A 7 39.85 -0.62 -12.56
C ALA A 7 39.35 -1.50 -13.72
N PHE A 8 40.23 -2.27 -14.38
CA PHE A 8 39.82 -3.36 -15.27
C PHE A 8 40.31 -4.75 -14.84
N HIS A 9 40.35 -5.05 -13.54
CA HIS A 9 40.74 -6.39 -13.06
C HIS A 9 40.08 -6.76 -11.73
N ASP A 10 38.77 -7.07 -11.70
CA ASP A 10 38.29 -8.12 -10.77
C ASP A 10 36.89 -8.64 -11.14
N ILE A 11 36.81 -9.59 -12.07
CA ILE A 11 35.55 -10.27 -12.43
C ILE A 11 34.99 -11.16 -11.30
N LYS A 12 35.78 -11.49 -10.27
CA LYS A 12 35.34 -12.36 -9.17
C LYS A 12 34.46 -11.63 -8.16
N THR A 13 34.69 -10.34 -7.95
CA THR A 13 33.87 -9.52 -7.04
C THR A 13 32.42 -9.41 -7.53
N TRP A 14 32.19 -9.30 -8.84
CA TRP A 14 30.86 -9.22 -9.46
C TRP A 14 30.03 -10.49 -9.22
N SER A 15 30.67 -11.66 -9.11
CA SER A 15 30.01 -12.94 -8.89
C SER A 15 29.34 -13.08 -7.50
N VAL A 16 29.73 -12.27 -6.52
CA VAL A 16 29.21 -12.33 -5.14
C VAL A 16 28.18 -11.24 -4.87
N PHE A 17 28.29 -10.09 -5.54
CA PHE A 17 27.35 -8.97 -5.43
C PHE A 17 26.10 -9.16 -6.31
N MET A 18 26.25 -9.71 -7.52
CA MET A 18 25.15 -9.89 -8.47
C MET A 18 24.01 -10.85 -8.03
N PRO A 19 24.26 -11.99 -7.33
CA PRO A 19 23.18 -12.90 -6.92
C PRO A 19 22.31 -12.35 -5.78
N ARG A 20 22.75 -11.31 -5.05
CA ARG A 20 21.95 -10.67 -3.99
C ARG A 20 21.06 -9.55 -4.52
N LEU A 21 21.41 -8.95 -5.66
CA LEU A 21 20.63 -7.88 -6.27
C LEU A 21 19.35 -8.39 -6.92
N VAL A 22 19.38 -9.58 -7.51
CA VAL A 22 18.21 -10.22 -8.15
C VAL A 22 17.03 -10.43 -7.19
N PRO A 23 17.19 -11.07 -6.01
CA PRO A 23 16.09 -11.24 -5.07
C PRO A 23 15.63 -9.90 -4.45
N CYS A 24 16.52 -8.93 -4.22
CA CYS A 24 16.13 -7.59 -3.77
C CYS A 24 15.28 -6.87 -4.83
N LEU A 25 15.66 -6.97 -6.10
CA LEU A 25 14.91 -6.39 -7.21
C LEU A 25 13.55 -7.08 -7.38
N LEU A 26 13.49 -8.42 -7.25
CA LEU A 26 12.23 -9.18 -7.26
C LEU A 26 11.31 -8.80 -6.10
N LEU A 27 11.85 -8.59 -4.89
CA LEU A 27 11.07 -8.11 -3.74
C LEU A 27 10.53 -6.70 -3.94
N LEU A 28 11.31 -5.81 -4.57
CA LEU A 28 10.87 -4.46 -4.96
C LEU A 28 9.74 -4.49 -6.01
N LEU A 29 9.75 -5.47 -6.92
CA LEU A 29 8.72 -5.63 -7.95
C LEU A 29 7.41 -6.23 -7.42
N LEU A 30 7.39 -6.77 -6.19
CA LEU A 30 6.23 -7.40 -5.57
C LEU A 30 5.34 -6.43 -4.77
N THR A 31 5.63 -5.13 -4.77
CA THR A 31 4.78 -4.15 -4.09
C THR A 31 3.50 -3.92 -4.91
N VAL A 32 2.44 -4.66 -4.56
CA VAL A 32 1.10 -4.41 -5.11
C VAL A 32 0.52 -3.21 -4.38
N GLN A 33 0.30 -2.09 -5.08
CA GLN A 33 -0.55 -1.02 -4.57
C GLN A 33 -2.00 -1.49 -4.62
N SER A 34 -2.67 -1.51 -3.48
CA SER A 34 -4.12 -1.67 -3.43
C SER A 34 -4.78 -0.38 -3.91
N PRO A 35 -5.58 -0.37 -5.00
CA PRO A 35 -6.32 0.81 -5.42
C PRO A 35 -7.54 1.01 -4.51
N ALA A 36 -7.32 1.35 -3.24
CA ALA A 36 -8.40 1.81 -2.38
C ALA A 36 -8.69 3.27 -2.69
N ALA A 37 -9.96 3.60 -2.95
CA ALA A 37 -10.37 4.98 -3.18
C ALA A 37 -10.56 5.73 -1.85
N ASP A 38 -10.04 6.95 -1.77
CA ASP A 38 -10.24 7.81 -0.62
C ASP A 38 -11.72 8.25 -0.49
N TRP A 39 -12.17 8.39 0.75
CA TRP A 39 -13.49 8.91 1.13
C TRP A 39 -13.33 10.17 1.98
N THR A 40 -12.82 11.24 1.38
CA THR A 40 -12.36 12.46 2.10
C THR A 40 -13.46 13.36 2.66
N GLN A 41 -14.74 13.10 2.34
CA GLN A 41 -15.85 13.98 2.73
C GLN A 41 -17.15 13.22 2.95
N PHE A 42 -18.16 13.91 3.49
CA PHE A 42 -19.50 13.34 3.63
C PHE A 42 -20.03 12.87 2.28
N ARG A 43 -20.47 11.60 2.22
CA ARG A 43 -20.92 10.93 1.00
C ARG A 43 -19.83 10.75 -0.09
N GLY A 44 -18.55 10.90 0.26
CA GLY A 44 -17.43 10.49 -0.59
C GLY A 44 -17.20 11.41 -1.79
N ALA A 45 -16.51 10.90 -2.81
CA ALA A 45 -16.23 11.65 -4.03
C ALA A 45 -17.52 12.19 -4.68
N GLY A 46 -17.53 13.49 -4.98
CA GLY A 46 -18.72 14.16 -5.56
C GLY A 46 -19.93 14.29 -4.63
N ALA A 47 -19.84 13.88 -3.35
CA ALA A 47 -20.88 13.99 -2.33
C ALA A 47 -22.21 13.24 -2.67
N VAL A 48 -22.13 12.21 -3.50
CA VAL A 48 -23.31 11.44 -3.97
C VAL A 48 -23.60 10.16 -3.17
N GLY A 49 -22.61 9.65 -2.42
CA GLY A 49 -22.79 8.47 -1.56
C GLY A 49 -22.78 7.16 -2.34
N VAL A 50 -22.05 7.11 -3.46
CA VAL A 50 -21.94 5.94 -4.33
C VAL A 50 -20.50 5.46 -4.33
N SER A 51 -20.31 4.15 -4.11
CA SER A 51 -19.03 3.48 -4.23
C SER A 51 -19.03 2.59 -5.48
N THR A 52 -17.88 2.47 -6.15
CA THR A 52 -17.65 1.52 -7.25
C THR A 52 -17.19 0.15 -6.77
N GLU A 53 -16.94 0.00 -5.47
CA GLU A 53 -16.48 -1.26 -4.88
C GLU A 53 -17.50 -2.38 -5.07
N THR A 54 -16.99 -3.58 -5.31
CA THR A 54 -17.79 -4.78 -5.53
C THR A 54 -17.46 -5.85 -4.49
N ALA A 55 -18.26 -6.92 -4.44
CA ALA A 55 -18.09 -8.02 -3.47
C ALA A 55 -18.13 -7.58 -1.99
N VAL A 56 -18.81 -6.47 -1.70
CA VAL A 56 -19.00 -5.99 -0.32
C VAL A 56 -19.89 -6.99 0.44
N PRO A 57 -19.53 -7.39 1.69
CA PRO A 57 -20.32 -8.35 2.43
C PRO A 57 -21.76 -7.86 2.67
N LEU A 58 -22.74 -8.75 2.47
CA LEU A 58 -24.17 -8.44 2.70
C LEU A 58 -24.67 -8.81 4.10
N GLN A 59 -23.86 -9.53 4.89
CA GLN A 59 -24.20 -9.99 6.24
C GLN A 59 -23.10 -9.60 7.22
N TRP A 60 -23.48 -9.02 8.34
CA TRP A 60 -22.56 -8.47 9.34
C TRP A 60 -23.02 -8.87 10.74
N SER A 61 -22.07 -9.17 11.62
CA SER A 61 -22.29 -9.31 13.07
C SER A 61 -21.01 -8.92 13.82
N ASP A 62 -21.06 -8.89 15.16
CA ASP A 62 -19.86 -8.67 15.97
C ASP A 62 -18.76 -9.73 15.74
N THR A 63 -19.09 -10.85 15.08
CA THR A 63 -18.18 -11.97 14.80
C THR A 63 -18.02 -12.31 13.31
N LYS A 64 -18.78 -11.67 12.42
CA LYS A 64 -18.81 -11.99 10.99
C LYS A 64 -18.64 -10.73 10.15
N ASN A 65 -17.67 -10.77 9.24
CA ASN A 65 -17.37 -9.70 8.27
C ASN A 65 -17.10 -8.31 8.88
N LEU A 66 -16.85 -8.22 10.19
CA LEU A 66 -16.44 -7.01 10.89
C LEU A 66 -14.91 -6.99 10.99
N ALA A 67 -14.26 -6.08 10.26
CA ALA A 67 -12.79 -5.96 10.28
C ALA A 67 -12.27 -5.33 11.57
N TRP A 68 -12.94 -4.29 12.05
CA TRP A 68 -12.57 -3.57 13.28
C TRP A 68 -13.76 -2.79 13.84
N LYS A 69 -13.67 -2.43 15.12
CA LYS A 69 -14.63 -1.56 15.81
C LYS A 69 -13.85 -0.72 16.83
N LEU A 70 -14.21 0.56 16.93
CA LEU A 70 -13.58 1.49 17.87
C LEU A 70 -14.66 2.15 18.73
N ALA A 71 -14.47 2.13 20.05
CA ALA A 71 -15.30 2.89 20.97
C ALA A 71 -14.93 4.37 20.90
N LEU A 72 -15.90 5.24 20.60
CA LEU A 72 -15.71 6.69 20.56
C LEU A 72 -16.21 7.34 21.85
N PRO A 73 -15.55 8.40 22.34
CA PRO A 73 -16.03 9.14 23.49
C PRO A 73 -17.27 9.98 23.12
N GLY A 74 -18.31 9.91 23.95
CA GLY A 74 -19.51 10.72 23.78
C GLY A 74 -20.43 10.27 22.64
N LYS A 75 -21.29 11.18 22.17
CA LYS A 75 -22.21 10.96 21.05
C LYS A 75 -21.70 11.70 19.82
N GLY A 76 -21.52 10.99 18.71
CA GLY A 76 -21.12 11.56 17.41
C GLY A 76 -22.28 11.59 16.43
N PHE A 77 -22.38 12.69 15.65
CA PHE A 77 -23.34 12.84 14.55
C PHE A 77 -22.65 12.95 13.18
N SER A 78 -21.32 12.85 13.14
CA SER A 78 -20.52 12.87 11.92
C SER A 78 -20.36 11.48 11.32
N SER A 79 -19.92 11.42 10.06
CA SER A 79 -19.44 10.19 9.43
C SER A 79 -17.91 10.17 9.43
N PRO A 80 -17.27 9.00 9.52
CA PRO A 80 -15.83 8.90 9.30
C PRO A 80 -15.49 9.29 7.86
N ILE A 81 -14.27 9.80 7.66
CA ILE A 81 -13.61 9.91 6.36
C ILE A 81 -12.48 8.89 6.31
N VAL A 82 -12.08 8.47 5.12
CA VAL A 82 -10.94 7.56 4.91
C VAL A 82 -9.97 8.18 3.92
N VAL A 83 -8.68 8.19 4.25
CA VAL A 83 -7.60 8.66 3.38
C VAL A 83 -6.45 7.66 3.42
N GLY A 84 -6.19 7.01 2.30
CA GLY A 84 -5.32 5.83 2.24
C GLY A 84 -5.85 4.74 3.17
N ASP A 85 -5.00 4.29 4.10
CA ASP A 85 -5.32 3.19 5.01
C ASP A 85 -5.85 3.65 6.39
N LYS A 86 -6.37 4.89 6.51
CA LYS A 86 -6.77 5.50 7.80
C LYS A 86 -8.09 6.27 7.74
#